data_AF-A0A2V6CC62-F1
#
_entry.id   AF-A0A2V6CC62-F1
#
_cell.length_a   1.000
_cell.length_b   1.000
_cell.length_c   1.000
_cell.angle_alpha   90.00
_cell.angle_beta   90.00
_cell.angle_gamma   90.00
#
_symmetry.space_group_name_H-M   'P 1'
#
loop_
_entity.id
_entity.type
_entity.pdbx_description
1 polymer ?
#
loop_
_entity_poly.entity_id
_entity_poly.type
_entity_poly.pdbx_seq_one_letter_code
_entity_poly.pdbx_strand_id
1 'polypeptide(L)'
;TNIYQGEHDWNVGSLNLPLGTNNNPANLHALIDIPPGSEPTNSLMGLQRYYNKADLIILVSNTTVIAKSGAYDNFSTPVSWTNFVNTNISFNNQRENKTIQATQIDIGKLIAANPLGGHPVKVLYVADLRTQSGTESGVRLTNGITLPAAGLTVATRNPLYVLGHYNAPNTTPGSTNTTGTAPASLVADAVTILSGAWKDSNSFGVNSNDPTKRPGTNTTVNAAVLAGIVPSDGTYFSGGVENFFRLLEDWGPNGLTFNGSMVVLFPSQFATAPWWPGGSNLSYAPPDRFFSFDPKLKDNLPPGTPCACTVIRSAWNIAQPNSTQ
;
A
#
# COMPACT_ATOMS: atom_id res chain seq x y z
N THR A 1 32.01 5.82 -14.61
CA THR A 1 30.67 6.36 -14.30
C THR A 1 29.66 5.36 -14.82
N ASN A 2 29.09 4.52 -13.95
CA ASN A 2 28.07 3.57 -14.37
C ASN A 2 26.77 4.34 -14.58
N ILE A 3 26.49 4.69 -15.82
CA ILE A 3 25.24 5.32 -16.24
C ILE A 3 24.19 4.21 -16.19
N TYR A 4 23.22 4.36 -15.29
CA TYR A 4 22.03 3.52 -15.29
C TYR A 4 21.23 3.87 -16.56
N GLN A 5 21.34 3.04 -17.60
CA GLN A 5 20.46 3.11 -18.77
C GLN A 5 19.16 2.38 -18.41
N GLY A 6 18.33 3.02 -17.60
CA GLY A 6 16.93 2.61 -17.51
C GLY A 6 16.30 2.88 -18.87
N GLU A 7 15.69 1.87 -19.48
CA GLU A 7 14.75 2.08 -20.58
C GLU A 7 13.71 3.09 -20.09
N HIS A 8 13.77 4.30 -20.64
CA HIS A 8 12.80 5.36 -20.37
C HIS A 8 11.89 5.45 -21.59
N ASP A 9 10.87 4.60 -21.60
CA ASP A 9 9.82 4.62 -22.60
C ASP A 9 8.74 5.60 -22.15
N TRP A 10 8.84 6.83 -22.66
CA TRP A 10 7.75 7.81 -22.61
C TRP A 10 7.02 7.81 -23.95
N ASN A 11 5.70 8.04 -23.93
CA ASN A 11 4.88 8.09 -25.14
C ASN A 11 4.73 6.75 -25.91
N VAL A 12 4.96 5.61 -25.24
CA VAL A 12 4.66 4.28 -25.79
C VAL A 12 3.17 3.94 -25.67
N GLY A 13 2.68 3.08 -26.58
CA GLY A 13 1.28 2.66 -26.58
C GLY A 13 0.86 2.04 -25.25
N SER A 14 -0.31 2.43 -24.75
CA SER A 14 -0.84 1.91 -23.48
C SER A 14 -1.06 0.40 -23.54
N LEU A 15 -0.53 -0.34 -22.56
CA LEU A 15 -0.92 -1.73 -22.36
C LEU A 15 -2.41 -1.77 -21.97
N ASN A 16 -3.24 -2.33 -22.84
CA ASN A 16 -4.64 -2.58 -22.51
C ASN A 16 -4.70 -3.72 -21.48
N LEU A 17 -5.07 -3.41 -20.24
CA LEU A 17 -5.20 -4.41 -19.19
C LEU A 17 -6.46 -5.25 -19.45
N PRO A 18 -6.35 -6.59 -19.50
CA PRO A 18 -7.50 -7.47 -19.78
C PRO A 18 -8.39 -7.64 -18.54
N LEU A 19 -8.81 -6.53 -17.92
CA LEU A 19 -9.57 -6.50 -16.66
C LEU A 19 -11.08 -6.36 -16.86
N GLY A 20 -11.57 -6.46 -18.11
CA GLY A 20 -13.00 -6.42 -18.44
C GLY A 20 -13.67 -5.05 -18.31
N THR A 21 -12.95 -4.02 -17.86
CA THR A 21 -13.36 -2.61 -17.87
C THR A 21 -12.67 -1.88 -19.01
N ASN A 22 -13.17 -0.70 -19.41
CA ASN A 22 -12.37 0.19 -20.25
C ASN A 22 -11.08 0.57 -19.48
N ASN A 23 -9.96 0.76 -20.17
CA ASN A 23 -8.64 1.05 -19.57
C ASN A 23 -8.54 2.46 -18.95
N ASN A 24 -9.65 3.03 -18.50
CA ASN A 24 -9.65 4.24 -17.70
C ASN A 24 -8.98 3.93 -16.35
N PRO A 25 -7.88 4.60 -15.97
CA PRO A 25 -7.23 4.42 -14.68
C PRO A 25 -8.20 4.54 -13.50
N ALA A 26 -9.24 5.38 -13.59
CA ALA A 26 -10.25 5.50 -12.54
C ALA A 26 -10.97 4.17 -12.22
N ASN A 27 -11.12 3.28 -13.20
CA ASN A 27 -11.74 1.97 -13.02
C ASN A 27 -10.81 0.96 -12.34
N LEU A 28 -9.49 1.20 -12.34
CA LEU A 28 -8.52 0.29 -11.73
C LEU A 28 -8.54 0.37 -10.20
N HIS A 29 -9.16 1.38 -9.60
CA HIS A 29 -9.44 1.41 -8.17
C HIS A 29 -10.29 0.20 -7.73
N ALA A 30 -11.09 -0.38 -8.64
CA ALA A 30 -11.86 -1.59 -8.36
C ALA A 30 -11.00 -2.78 -7.90
N LEU A 31 -9.71 -2.81 -8.22
CA LEU A 31 -8.79 -3.86 -7.75
C LEU A 31 -8.69 -3.93 -6.22
N ILE A 32 -8.85 -2.79 -5.54
CA ILE A 32 -8.78 -2.68 -4.07
C ILE A 32 -10.15 -2.52 -3.42
N ASP A 33 -11.24 -2.42 -4.18
CA ASP A 33 -12.59 -2.35 -3.63
C ASP A 33 -13.15 -3.74 -3.26
N ILE A 34 -14.10 -3.73 -2.32
CA ILE A 34 -14.91 -4.92 -2.00
C ILE A 34 -15.73 -5.28 -3.25
N PRO A 35 -15.75 -6.56 -3.69
CA PRO A 35 -16.51 -6.98 -4.84
C PRO A 35 -18.01 -6.65 -4.67
N PRO A 36 -18.68 -6.10 -5.69
CA PRO A 36 -20.13 -5.97 -5.64
C PRO A 36 -20.77 -7.36 -5.63
N GLY A 37 -21.92 -7.51 -4.97
CA GLY A 37 -22.56 -8.82 -4.78
C GLY A 37 -22.96 -9.55 -6.08
N SER A 38 -23.01 -8.83 -7.20
CA SER A 38 -23.28 -9.40 -8.53
C SER A 38 -22.03 -9.87 -9.28
N GLU A 39 -20.82 -9.61 -8.78
CA GLU A 39 -19.56 -9.98 -9.47
C GLU A 39 -19.10 -11.39 -9.04
N PRO A 40 -19.05 -12.36 -9.98
CA PRO A 40 -18.51 -13.67 -9.69
C PRO A 40 -17.02 -13.59 -9.34
N THR A 41 -16.58 -14.35 -8.33
CA THR A 41 -15.17 -14.40 -7.89
C THR A 41 -14.22 -14.94 -8.96
N ASN A 42 -14.74 -15.72 -9.92
CA ASN A 42 -14.00 -16.27 -11.06
C ASN A 42 -14.06 -15.41 -12.33
N SER A 43 -14.69 -14.24 -12.28
CA SER A 43 -14.65 -13.28 -13.40
C SER A 43 -13.25 -12.68 -13.55
N LEU A 44 -12.96 -12.06 -14.72
CA LEU A 44 -11.66 -11.41 -14.95
C LEU A 44 -11.33 -10.35 -13.89
N MET A 45 -12.32 -9.57 -13.43
CA MET A 45 -12.13 -8.61 -12.33
C MET A 45 -12.09 -9.30 -10.97
N GLY A 46 -12.99 -10.26 -10.73
CA GLY A 46 -13.09 -10.98 -9.45
C GLY A 46 -11.78 -11.68 -9.06
N LEU A 47 -11.06 -12.26 -10.04
CA LEU A 47 -9.75 -12.87 -9.82
C LEU A 47 -8.67 -11.86 -9.43
N GLN A 48 -8.85 -10.58 -9.74
CA GLN A 48 -7.85 -9.54 -9.52
C GLN A 48 -8.06 -8.75 -8.25
N ARG A 49 -9.27 -8.76 -7.69
CA ARG A 49 -9.60 -8.09 -6.43
C ARG A 49 -8.76 -8.63 -5.28
N TYR A 50 -8.08 -7.72 -4.57
CA TYR A 50 -7.32 -8.08 -3.39
C TYR A 50 -8.19 -8.67 -2.27
N TYR A 51 -9.47 -8.28 -2.18
CA TYR A 51 -10.43 -8.92 -1.29
C TYR A 51 -10.54 -10.43 -1.53
N ASN A 52 -10.64 -10.85 -2.79
CA ASN A 52 -10.78 -12.27 -3.16
C ASN A 52 -9.46 -13.04 -3.06
N LYS A 53 -8.32 -12.34 -3.10
CA LYS A 53 -6.98 -12.90 -2.90
C LYS A 53 -6.56 -12.99 -1.43
N ALA A 54 -7.33 -12.38 -0.52
CA ALA A 54 -6.98 -12.30 0.89
C ALA A 54 -6.94 -13.68 1.56
N ASP A 55 -6.05 -13.82 2.54
CA ASP A 55 -6.05 -14.90 3.52
C ASP A 55 -6.80 -14.48 4.79
N LEU A 56 -6.68 -13.20 5.17
CA LEU A 56 -7.37 -12.60 6.30
C LEU A 56 -8.08 -11.33 5.84
N ILE A 57 -9.35 -11.21 6.16
CA ILE A 57 -10.20 -10.05 5.88
C ILE A 57 -10.63 -9.43 7.19
N ILE A 58 -10.49 -8.11 7.30
CA ILE A 58 -10.96 -7.31 8.43
C ILE A 58 -11.88 -6.22 7.91
N LEU A 59 -13.15 -6.25 8.30
CA LEU A 59 -14.15 -5.26 7.95
C LEU A 59 -14.61 -4.54 9.21
N VAL A 60 -14.46 -3.23 9.24
CA VAL A 60 -14.89 -2.39 10.36
C VAL A 60 -16.13 -1.61 9.93
N SER A 61 -17.20 -1.72 10.70
CA SER A 61 -18.43 -0.94 10.54
C SER A 61 -18.64 -0.02 11.75
N ASN A 62 -19.74 0.75 11.75
CA ASN A 62 -20.08 1.62 12.88
C ASN A 62 -20.29 0.86 14.19
N THR A 63 -20.68 -0.41 14.14
CA THR A 63 -21.11 -1.18 15.31
C THR A 63 -20.27 -2.43 15.55
N THR A 64 -19.64 -2.99 14.53
CA THR A 64 -18.95 -4.27 14.62
C THR A 64 -17.64 -4.28 13.83
N VAL A 65 -16.70 -5.11 14.29
CA VAL A 65 -15.52 -5.52 13.54
C VAL A 65 -15.68 -7.00 13.22
N ILE A 66 -15.62 -7.33 11.93
CA ILE A 66 -15.63 -8.69 11.43
C ILE A 66 -14.22 -9.01 10.97
N ALA A 67 -13.60 -10.03 11.57
CA ALA A 67 -12.38 -10.61 11.06
C ALA A 67 -12.65 -12.08 10.71
N LYS A 68 -12.24 -12.49 9.51
CA LYS A 68 -12.45 -13.84 9.00
C LYS A 68 -11.36 -14.24 8.01
N SER A 69 -11.22 -15.54 7.82
CA SER A 69 -10.43 -16.10 6.74
C SER A 69 -10.91 -15.65 5.36
N GLY A 70 -10.05 -15.85 4.37
CA GLY A 70 -10.28 -15.52 2.98
C GLY A 70 -10.78 -16.68 2.12
N ALA A 71 -10.50 -16.62 0.82
CA ALA A 71 -11.09 -17.55 -0.15
C ALA A 71 -10.61 -19.00 0.01
N TYR A 72 -9.46 -19.24 0.65
CA TYR A 72 -8.86 -20.57 0.77
C TYR A 72 -9.76 -21.58 1.54
N ASP A 73 -10.63 -21.09 2.43
CA ASP A 73 -11.62 -21.90 3.16
C ASP A 73 -13.04 -21.33 3.01
N ASN A 74 -13.31 -20.68 1.87
CA ASN A 74 -14.59 -20.05 1.56
C ASN A 74 -15.06 -19.02 2.59
N PHE A 75 -14.13 -18.26 3.16
CA PHE A 75 -14.41 -17.18 4.13
C PHE A 75 -15.09 -17.67 5.41
N SER A 76 -14.88 -18.96 5.77
CA SER A 76 -15.70 -19.64 6.76
C SER A 76 -15.19 -19.51 8.19
N THR A 77 -13.91 -19.18 8.40
CA THR A 77 -13.27 -19.20 9.72
C THR A 77 -13.31 -17.80 10.36
N PRO A 78 -14.07 -17.59 11.44
CA PRO A 78 -14.00 -16.34 12.20
C PRO A 78 -12.64 -16.19 12.90
N VAL A 79 -12.13 -14.97 12.99
CA VAL A 79 -10.84 -14.66 13.60
C VAL A 79 -11.02 -13.73 14.79
N SER A 80 -10.36 -14.06 15.91
CA SER A 80 -10.26 -13.15 17.05
C SER A 80 -9.26 -12.03 16.73
N TRP A 81 -9.74 -10.78 16.70
CA TRP A 81 -8.98 -9.63 16.20
C TRP A 81 -8.47 -8.69 17.30
N THR A 82 -9.05 -8.74 18.50
CA THR A 82 -8.85 -7.74 19.57
C THR A 82 -7.40 -7.60 20.03
N ASN A 83 -6.57 -8.62 19.79
CA ASN A 83 -5.16 -8.60 20.15
C ASN A 83 -4.30 -7.75 19.20
N PHE A 84 -4.72 -7.55 17.95
CA PHE A 84 -3.90 -6.89 16.92
C PHE A 84 -4.63 -5.79 16.14
N VAL A 85 -5.92 -5.58 16.39
CA VAL A 85 -6.70 -4.48 15.79
C VAL A 85 -7.15 -3.49 16.86
N ASN A 86 -6.94 -2.20 16.62
CA ASN A 86 -7.48 -1.11 17.43
C ASN A 86 -8.26 -0.13 16.53
N THR A 87 -9.54 0.08 16.83
CA THR A 87 -10.43 0.96 16.06
C THR A 87 -10.66 2.32 16.71
N ASN A 88 -10.09 2.56 17.90
CA ASN A 88 -10.17 3.81 18.65
C ASN A 88 -8.89 4.63 18.49
N ILE A 89 -8.48 4.84 17.24
CA ILE A 89 -7.32 5.64 16.87
C ILE A 89 -7.79 6.84 16.06
N SER A 90 -7.25 8.01 16.39
CA SER A 90 -7.58 9.26 15.70
C SER A 90 -6.38 10.19 15.62
N PHE A 91 -6.21 10.83 14.47
CA PHE A 91 -5.20 11.85 14.22
C PHE A 91 -5.64 12.75 13.06
N ASN A 92 -5.15 13.99 13.01
CA ASN A 92 -5.43 14.89 11.89
C ASN A 92 -4.47 14.61 10.73
N ASN A 93 -5.02 14.57 9.51
CA ASN A 93 -4.27 14.65 8.28
C ASN A 93 -4.38 16.08 7.76
N GLN A 94 -3.32 16.87 7.93
CA GLN A 94 -3.31 18.29 7.53
C GLN A 94 -3.36 18.46 6.01
N ARG A 95 -2.93 17.47 5.23
CA ARG A 95 -3.03 17.51 3.77
C ARG A 95 -4.49 17.42 3.35
N GLU A 96 -5.25 16.50 3.93
CA GLU A 96 -6.69 16.34 3.65
C GLU A 96 -7.57 17.36 4.40
N ASN A 97 -7.01 18.06 5.38
CA ASN A 97 -7.75 18.88 6.35
C ASN A 97 -8.92 18.10 7.01
N LYS A 98 -8.65 16.84 7.38
CA LYS A 98 -9.63 15.93 8.00
C LYS A 98 -9.03 15.21 9.19
N THR A 99 -9.90 14.88 10.14
CA THR A 99 -9.55 13.94 11.22
C THR A 99 -9.73 12.52 10.72
N ILE A 100 -8.66 11.74 10.76
CA ILE A 100 -8.68 10.33 10.39
C ILE A 100 -9.21 9.53 11.55
N GLN A 101 -10.29 8.80 11.33
CA GLN A 101 -10.78 7.74 12.21
C GLN A 101 -10.13 6.43 11.74
N ALA A 102 -9.04 6.02 12.39
CA ALA A 102 -8.22 4.93 11.88
C ALA A 102 -8.62 3.56 12.46
N THR A 103 -8.51 2.53 11.61
CA THR A 103 -8.38 1.12 12.01
C THR A 103 -6.90 0.78 12.00
N GLN A 104 -6.30 0.64 13.18
CA GLN A 104 -4.90 0.30 13.34
C GLN A 104 -4.70 -1.21 13.43
N ILE A 105 -3.75 -1.73 12.65
CA ILE A 105 -3.27 -3.10 12.68
C ILE A 105 -1.84 -3.11 13.24
N ASP A 106 -1.66 -3.79 14.37
CA ASP A 106 -0.34 -4.10 14.92
C ASP A 106 0.20 -5.35 14.23
N ILE A 107 1.16 -5.16 13.33
CA ILE A 107 1.72 -6.24 12.51
C ILE A 107 2.48 -7.26 13.36
N GLY A 108 3.26 -6.80 14.34
CA GLY A 108 3.97 -7.69 15.26
C GLY A 108 3.01 -8.61 16.03
N LYS A 109 1.91 -8.06 16.54
CA LYS A 109 0.88 -8.85 17.24
C LYS A 109 0.08 -9.74 16.31
N LEU A 110 -0.20 -9.31 15.07
CA LEU A 110 -0.84 -10.15 14.06
C LEU A 110 -0.03 -11.41 13.79
N ILE A 111 1.29 -11.26 13.61
CA ILE A 111 2.21 -12.38 13.37
C ILE A 111 2.25 -13.31 14.59
N ALA A 112 2.39 -12.75 15.79
CA ALA A 112 2.45 -13.52 17.02
C ALA A 112 1.14 -14.27 17.31
N ALA A 113 -0.01 -13.70 16.95
CA ALA A 113 -1.32 -14.31 17.15
C ALA A 113 -1.56 -15.53 16.25
N ASN A 114 -0.88 -15.61 15.09
CA ASN A 114 -1.08 -16.66 14.08
C ASN A 114 -2.59 -17.00 13.88
N PRO A 115 -3.40 -16.00 13.46
CA PRO A 115 -4.86 -16.05 13.60
C PRO A 115 -5.56 -17.16 12.81
N LEU A 116 -4.87 -17.77 11.84
CA LEU A 116 -5.41 -18.82 10.98
C LEU A 116 -4.77 -20.20 11.28
N GLY A 117 -4.16 -20.37 12.45
CA GLY A 117 -3.87 -21.68 13.04
C GLY A 117 -2.95 -22.59 12.23
N GLY A 118 -2.08 -22.04 11.38
CA GLY A 118 -1.18 -22.80 10.51
C GLY A 118 -1.20 -22.38 9.05
N HIS A 119 -2.25 -21.67 8.62
CA HIS A 119 -2.26 -20.98 7.33
C HIS A 119 -1.60 -19.60 7.49
N PRO A 120 -0.48 -19.30 6.82
CA PRO A 120 0.17 -17.99 6.95
C PRO A 120 -0.70 -16.91 6.31
N VAL A 121 -0.87 -15.78 7.00
CA VAL A 121 -1.49 -14.58 6.41
C VAL A 121 -0.50 -13.95 5.44
N LYS A 122 -0.65 -14.23 4.14
CA LYS A 122 0.18 -13.66 3.07
C LYS A 122 -0.47 -12.45 2.43
N VAL A 123 -1.80 -12.41 2.36
CA VAL A 123 -2.58 -11.25 1.92
C VAL A 123 -3.58 -10.88 3.02
N LEU A 124 -3.38 -9.71 3.62
CA LEU A 124 -4.31 -9.09 4.56
C LEU A 124 -5.12 -8.04 3.83
N TYR A 125 -6.44 -8.20 3.79
CA TYR A 125 -7.35 -7.16 3.29
C TYR A 125 -8.07 -6.48 4.45
N VAL A 126 -8.00 -5.14 4.52
CA VAL A 126 -8.68 -4.34 5.54
C VAL A 126 -9.56 -3.32 4.87
N ALA A 127 -10.81 -3.18 5.33
CA ALA A 127 -11.66 -2.08 4.93
C ALA A 127 -12.40 -1.49 6.13
N ASP A 128 -12.26 -0.18 6.28
CA ASP A 128 -13.01 0.62 7.23
C ASP A 128 -14.19 1.28 6.53
N LEU A 129 -15.37 0.77 6.84
CA LEU A 129 -16.67 1.11 6.25
C LEU A 129 -17.49 1.98 7.20
N ARG A 130 -16.87 2.53 8.26
CA ARG A 130 -17.56 3.46 9.15
C ARG A 130 -18.03 4.69 8.37
N THR A 131 -19.23 5.13 8.68
CA THR A 131 -19.77 6.38 8.14
C THR A 131 -18.94 7.54 8.65
N GLN A 132 -18.50 8.40 7.75
CA GLN A 132 -17.65 9.54 8.08
C GLN A 132 -18.48 10.83 8.12
N SER A 133 -18.29 11.65 9.15
CA SER A 133 -18.95 12.95 9.31
C SER A 133 -17.94 13.96 9.84
N GLY A 134 -17.39 14.79 8.94
CA GLY A 134 -16.24 15.65 9.27
C GLY A 134 -14.93 14.90 9.54
N THR A 135 -14.92 13.58 9.30
CA THR A 135 -13.78 12.68 9.45
C THR A 135 -13.49 11.96 8.13
N GLU A 136 -12.44 11.15 8.12
CA GLU A 136 -12.13 10.21 7.04
C GLU A 136 -11.67 8.87 7.63
N SER A 137 -12.07 7.75 7.04
CA SER A 137 -11.58 6.44 7.48
C SER A 137 -10.19 6.17 6.93
N GLY A 138 -9.34 5.55 7.73
CA GLY A 138 -7.98 5.16 7.33
C GLY A 138 -7.55 3.84 7.93
N VAL A 139 -6.62 3.15 7.29
CA VAL A 139 -5.97 1.96 7.87
C VAL A 139 -4.55 2.35 8.28
N ARG A 140 -4.15 2.02 9.51
CA ARG A 140 -2.78 2.28 9.98
C ARG A 140 -2.05 1.00 10.32
N LEU A 141 -0.82 0.84 9.84
CA LEU A 141 0.07 -0.25 10.22
C LEU A 141 1.08 0.22 11.26
N THR A 142 1.27 -0.55 12.32
CA THR A 142 2.29 -0.30 13.35
C THR A 142 3.11 -1.56 13.59
N ASN A 143 4.30 -1.39 14.17
CA ASN A 143 5.17 -2.50 14.59
C ASN A 143 5.49 -3.48 13.44
N GLY A 144 5.66 -2.96 12.22
CA GLY A 144 5.88 -3.73 11.00
C GLY A 144 7.34 -3.93 10.60
N ILE A 145 8.30 -3.71 11.51
CA ILE A 145 9.74 -3.77 11.19
C ILE A 145 10.17 -5.15 10.68
N THR A 146 9.55 -6.21 11.19
CA THR A 146 9.75 -7.60 10.76
C THR A 146 8.42 -8.17 10.27
N LEU A 147 8.46 -8.84 9.12
CA LEU A 147 7.29 -9.48 8.51
C LEU A 147 7.47 -11.01 8.46
N PRO A 148 6.40 -11.80 8.22
CA PRO A 148 6.52 -13.23 8.00
C PRO A 148 7.48 -13.54 6.85
N ALA A 149 8.32 -14.57 7.00
CA ALA A 149 9.23 -15.01 5.94
C ALA A 149 8.51 -15.41 4.64
N ALA A 150 7.25 -15.86 4.76
CA ALA A 150 6.37 -16.20 3.64
C ALA A 150 5.88 -14.97 2.84
N GLY A 151 6.20 -13.76 3.29
CA GLY A 151 5.76 -12.49 2.73
C GLY A 151 4.44 -11.99 3.32
N LEU A 152 4.17 -10.71 3.12
CA LEU A 152 2.93 -10.07 3.53
C LEU A 152 2.56 -8.92 2.57
N THR A 153 1.38 -9.02 1.99
CA THR A 153 0.71 -7.94 1.28
C THR A 153 -0.42 -7.42 2.13
N VAL A 154 -0.44 -6.11 2.38
CA VAL A 154 -1.57 -5.43 2.99
C VAL A 154 -2.30 -4.66 1.93
N ALA A 155 -3.58 -4.97 1.74
CA ALA A 155 -4.46 -4.32 0.79
C ALA A 155 -5.62 -3.61 1.50
N THR A 156 -5.98 -2.42 1.05
CA THR A 156 -7.12 -1.67 1.56
C THR A 156 -7.69 -0.74 0.50
N ARG A 157 -9.00 -0.50 0.55
CA ARG A 157 -9.64 0.57 -0.22
C ARG A 157 -9.51 1.94 0.43
N ASN A 158 -9.14 2.01 1.71
CA ASN A 158 -8.97 3.25 2.44
C ASN A 158 -7.54 3.79 2.28
N PRO A 159 -7.28 5.07 2.60
CA PRO A 159 -5.93 5.58 2.76
C PRO A 159 -5.16 4.77 3.81
N LEU A 160 -3.93 4.38 3.47
CA LEU A 160 -3.05 3.58 4.30
C LEU A 160 -1.97 4.45 4.93
N TYR A 161 -1.75 4.27 6.23
CA TYR A 161 -0.72 4.96 7.02
C TYR A 161 0.26 3.91 7.54
N VAL A 162 1.55 4.08 7.27
CA VAL A 162 2.59 3.18 7.78
C VAL A 162 3.38 3.92 8.85
N LEU A 163 3.29 3.47 10.09
CA LEU A 163 3.95 4.11 11.23
C LEU A 163 5.26 3.40 11.59
N GLY A 164 6.35 4.15 11.51
CA GLY A 164 7.71 3.71 11.79
C GLY A 164 8.31 2.89 10.65
N HIS A 165 9.36 2.15 10.99
CA HIS A 165 10.02 1.25 10.07
C HIS A 165 9.10 0.10 9.64
N TYR A 166 9.17 -0.27 8.36
CA TYR A 166 8.38 -1.37 7.80
C TYR A 166 9.27 -2.30 6.97
N ASN A 167 9.28 -3.59 7.33
CA ASN A 167 10.09 -4.63 6.71
C ASN A 167 11.58 -4.24 6.61
N ALA A 168 12.13 -3.65 7.67
CA ALA A 168 13.42 -2.97 7.66
C ALA A 168 14.33 -3.45 8.79
N PRO A 169 14.92 -4.65 8.65
CA PRO A 169 15.92 -5.16 9.60
C PRO A 169 17.20 -4.33 9.60
N ASN A 170 17.47 -3.56 8.53
CA ASN A 170 18.47 -2.53 8.49
C ASN A 170 17.77 -1.16 8.42
N THR A 171 17.98 -0.34 9.45
CA THR A 171 17.37 0.99 9.59
C THR A 171 18.37 2.13 9.31
N THR A 172 19.57 1.80 8.80
CA THR A 172 20.57 2.79 8.41
C THR A 172 20.02 3.65 7.26
N PRO A 173 19.98 4.99 7.40
CA PRO A 173 19.49 5.87 6.34
C PRO A 173 20.24 5.65 5.02
N GLY A 174 19.51 5.57 3.92
CA GLY A 174 20.06 5.37 2.58
C GLY A 174 20.57 3.97 2.27
N SER A 175 20.49 3.02 3.21
CA SER A 175 20.87 1.63 2.95
C SER A 175 19.94 0.97 1.94
N THR A 176 20.53 0.37 0.91
CA THR A 176 19.84 -0.48 -0.08
C THR A 176 19.94 -1.97 0.24
N ASN A 177 20.50 -2.35 1.40
CA ASN A 177 20.65 -3.75 1.77
C ASN A 177 19.31 -4.33 2.26
N THR A 178 18.68 -5.12 1.41
CA THR A 178 17.39 -5.79 1.65
C THR A 178 17.52 -7.28 1.98
N THR A 179 18.71 -7.78 2.36
CA THR A 179 18.96 -9.22 2.57
C THR A 179 17.99 -9.88 3.57
N GLY A 180 17.64 -9.18 4.66
CA GLY A 180 16.72 -9.69 5.69
C GLY A 180 15.24 -9.35 5.49
N THR A 181 14.86 -8.71 4.38
CA THR A 181 13.47 -8.30 4.14
C THR A 181 12.63 -9.48 3.63
N ALA A 182 11.36 -9.51 4.00
CA ALA A 182 10.39 -10.44 3.42
C ALA A 182 9.79 -9.87 2.11
N PRO A 183 9.20 -10.69 1.22
CA PRO A 183 8.40 -10.21 0.09
C PRO A 183 7.20 -9.44 0.61
N ALA A 184 7.15 -8.13 0.38
CA ALA A 184 6.14 -7.27 0.98
C ALA A 184 5.48 -6.35 -0.04
N SER A 185 4.18 -6.16 0.08
CA SER A 185 3.44 -5.18 -0.73
C SER A 185 2.46 -4.36 0.11
N LEU A 186 2.37 -3.07 -0.21
CA LEU A 186 1.36 -2.16 0.33
C LEU A 186 0.47 -1.71 -0.83
N VAL A 187 -0.82 -2.04 -0.74
CA VAL A 187 -1.79 -1.79 -1.81
C VAL A 187 -2.94 -0.97 -1.25
N ALA A 188 -3.09 0.29 -1.67
CA ALA A 188 -4.01 1.20 -1.02
C ALA A 188 -4.56 2.29 -1.95
N ASP A 189 -5.59 2.99 -1.49
CA ASP A 189 -6.08 4.21 -2.15
C ASP A 189 -4.97 5.27 -2.24
N ALA A 190 -4.24 5.47 -1.15
CA ALA A 190 -3.03 6.28 -1.06
C ALA A 190 -2.18 5.79 0.11
N VAL A 191 -0.86 6.02 0.08
CA VAL A 191 0.05 5.62 1.16
C VAL A 191 0.70 6.85 1.78
N THR A 192 0.56 6.99 3.10
CA THR A 192 1.22 8.00 3.93
C THR A 192 2.23 7.31 4.84
N ILE A 193 3.46 7.82 4.88
CA ILE A 193 4.49 7.34 5.82
C ILE A 193 4.55 8.29 7.01
N LEU A 194 4.48 7.71 8.21
CA LEU A 194 4.64 8.39 9.49
C LEU A 194 5.90 7.83 10.15
N SER A 195 6.80 8.69 10.60
CA SER A 195 8.05 8.29 11.21
C SER A 195 7.85 7.62 12.58
N GLY A 196 8.90 7.00 13.12
CA GLY A 196 8.86 6.43 14.47
C GLY A 196 8.63 7.48 15.59
N ALA A 197 8.79 8.77 15.30
CA ALA A 197 8.54 9.87 16.24
C ALA A 197 7.12 10.44 16.19
N TRP A 198 6.28 10.00 15.24
CA TRP A 198 4.91 10.46 15.11
C TRP A 198 4.11 10.27 16.40
N LYS A 199 3.38 11.32 16.79
CA LYS A 199 2.44 11.29 17.92
C LYS A 199 1.11 11.86 17.49
N ASP A 200 0.06 11.06 17.59
CA ASP A 200 -1.31 11.44 17.21
C ASP A 200 -1.74 12.76 17.87
N SER A 201 -1.41 12.96 19.15
CA SER A 201 -1.73 14.19 19.89
C SER A 201 -1.14 15.47 19.27
N ASN A 202 0.00 15.37 18.59
CA ASN A 202 0.67 16.51 17.97
C ASN A 202 0.04 16.91 16.62
N SER A 203 -0.87 16.09 16.10
CA SER A 203 -1.61 16.40 14.89
C SER A 203 -2.80 17.34 15.12
N PHE A 204 -3.18 17.64 16.36
CA PHE A 204 -4.36 18.46 16.68
C PHE A 204 -4.02 19.88 17.18
N GLY A 205 -5.03 20.75 17.17
CA GLY A 205 -4.97 22.08 17.79
C GLY A 205 -3.88 22.98 17.23
N VAL A 206 -3.26 23.80 18.08
CA VAL A 206 -2.17 24.71 17.69
C VAL A 206 -0.97 23.98 17.07
N ASN A 207 -0.73 22.72 17.48
CA ASN A 207 0.37 21.91 16.93
C ASN A 207 0.10 21.52 15.48
N SER A 208 -1.15 21.34 15.07
CA SER A 208 -1.51 20.97 13.69
C SER A 208 -1.05 22.02 12.66
N ASN A 209 -1.08 23.29 13.05
CA ASN A 209 -0.72 24.43 12.19
C ASN A 209 0.80 24.68 12.11
N ASP A 210 1.59 23.97 12.92
CA ASP A 210 3.05 24.13 12.99
C ASP A 210 3.74 22.76 12.75
N PRO A 211 4.25 22.51 11.53
CA PRO A 211 4.96 21.26 11.21
C PRO A 211 6.10 20.93 12.17
N THR A 212 6.76 21.93 12.78
CA THR A 212 7.87 21.71 13.72
C THR A 212 7.44 20.97 15.00
N LYS A 213 6.14 20.92 15.29
CA LYS A 213 5.55 20.14 16.40
C LYS A 213 5.36 18.66 16.06
N ARG A 214 5.58 18.28 14.80
CA ARG A 214 5.55 16.90 14.31
C ARG A 214 6.92 16.53 13.74
N PRO A 215 7.99 16.48 14.57
CA PRO A 215 9.32 16.18 14.09
C PRO A 215 9.41 14.74 13.61
N GLY A 216 9.79 14.55 12.35
CA GLY A 216 10.07 13.27 11.75
C GLY A 216 11.45 12.73 12.13
N THR A 217 11.59 11.41 12.12
CA THR A 217 12.88 10.72 12.31
C THR A 217 13.19 9.77 11.15
N ASN A 218 14.47 9.45 10.98
CA ASN A 218 14.93 8.50 9.96
C ASN A 218 14.04 7.25 9.92
N THR A 219 13.45 6.99 8.75
CA THR A 219 12.48 5.90 8.57
C THR A 219 12.83 5.09 7.33
N THR A 220 12.60 3.78 7.40
CA THR A 220 12.94 2.85 6.33
C THR A 220 11.75 1.95 6.04
N VAL A 221 11.36 1.89 4.77
CA VAL A 221 10.24 1.09 4.27
C VAL A 221 10.74 0.25 3.11
N ASN A 222 10.67 -1.08 3.23
CA ASN A 222 11.01 -1.99 2.13
C ASN A 222 9.76 -2.76 1.67
N ALA A 223 9.16 -2.37 0.56
CA ALA A 223 7.98 -3.01 0.00
C ALA A 223 7.77 -2.61 -1.47
N ALA A 224 7.11 -3.47 -2.25
CA ALA A 224 6.41 -2.97 -3.43
C ALA A 224 5.19 -2.15 -2.97
N VAL A 225 4.86 -1.08 -3.69
CA VAL A 225 3.73 -0.23 -3.33
C VAL A 225 2.90 0.05 -4.57
N LEU A 226 1.63 -0.32 -4.50
CA LEU A 226 0.62 -0.01 -5.50
C LEU A 226 -0.38 0.95 -4.85
N ALA A 227 -0.38 2.20 -5.28
CA ALA A 227 -1.21 3.22 -4.68
C ALA A 227 -1.86 4.11 -5.73
N GLY A 228 -2.90 4.82 -5.31
CA GLY A 228 -3.44 5.93 -6.07
C GLY A 228 -2.70 7.23 -5.79
N ILE A 229 -2.89 8.20 -6.68
CA ILE A 229 -2.40 9.57 -6.53
C ILE A 229 -3.51 10.58 -6.83
N VAL A 230 -3.33 11.83 -6.46
CA VAL A 230 -4.15 12.92 -6.99
C VAL A 230 -3.42 13.46 -8.23
N PRO A 231 -3.97 13.37 -9.46
CA PRO A 231 -3.30 13.90 -10.65
C PRO A 231 -3.09 15.41 -10.53
N SER A 232 -1.92 15.92 -10.94
CA SER A 232 -1.75 17.37 -11.09
C SER A 232 -2.60 17.88 -12.25
N ASP A 233 -3.06 19.13 -12.16
CA ASP A 233 -3.78 19.80 -13.25
C ASP A 233 -3.27 21.23 -13.46
N GLY A 234 -3.96 22.01 -14.30
CA GLY A 234 -3.57 23.39 -14.59
C GLY A 234 -3.75 24.38 -13.44
N THR A 235 -4.37 23.96 -12.33
CA THR A 235 -4.70 24.82 -11.17
C THR A 235 -3.92 24.48 -9.92
N TYR A 236 -3.48 23.23 -9.75
CA TYR A 236 -2.65 22.82 -8.62
C TYR A 236 -1.60 21.78 -9.02
N PHE A 237 -0.52 21.73 -8.24
CA PHE A 237 0.49 20.70 -8.35
C PHE A 237 0.31 19.69 -7.22
N SER A 238 0.20 18.42 -7.59
CA SER A 238 -0.03 17.33 -6.65
C SER A 238 1.25 16.54 -6.33
N GLY A 239 2.39 16.99 -6.86
CA GLY A 239 3.67 16.31 -6.76
C GLY A 239 3.95 15.37 -7.93
N GLY A 240 5.18 14.86 -7.98
CA GLY A 240 5.62 13.73 -8.80
C GLY A 240 5.96 12.51 -7.93
N VAL A 241 6.96 11.73 -8.36
CA VAL A 241 7.46 10.55 -7.63
C VAL A 241 7.89 10.89 -6.20
N GLU A 242 8.40 12.10 -5.98
CA GLU A 242 8.79 12.61 -4.66
C GLU A 242 7.64 12.74 -3.65
N ASN A 243 6.39 12.71 -4.13
CA ASN A 243 5.16 12.76 -3.34
C ASN A 243 4.25 11.54 -3.58
N PHE A 244 4.77 10.48 -4.20
CA PHE A 244 4.06 9.19 -4.28
C PHE A 244 3.68 8.71 -2.87
N PHE A 245 4.62 8.83 -1.92
CA PHE A 245 4.31 8.78 -0.50
C PHE A 245 3.87 10.14 0.00
N ARG A 246 2.74 10.17 0.71
CA ARG A 246 2.31 11.36 1.45
C ARG A 246 3.03 11.43 2.79
N LEU A 247 3.18 12.64 3.31
CA LEU A 247 3.91 12.94 4.55
C LEU A 247 3.16 14.01 5.33
N LEU A 248 3.28 13.98 6.67
CA LEU A 248 2.59 14.90 7.60
C LEU A 248 3.54 15.55 8.62
N GLU A 249 4.83 15.27 8.55
CA GLU A 249 5.84 15.64 9.57
C GLU A 249 6.85 16.66 9.04
N ASP A 250 7.52 17.37 9.95
CA ASP A 250 8.74 18.11 9.63
C ASP A 250 9.95 17.21 9.82
N TRP A 251 10.57 16.80 8.71
CA TRP A 251 11.67 15.85 8.75
C TRP A 251 13.03 16.49 9.05
N GLY A 252 13.16 17.83 8.96
CA GLY A 252 14.43 18.52 9.16
C GLY A 252 15.59 17.84 8.39
N PRO A 253 16.66 17.40 9.08
CA PRO A 253 17.79 16.71 8.45
C PRO A 253 17.61 15.18 8.31
N ASN A 254 16.44 14.63 8.63
CA ASN A 254 16.19 13.19 8.62
C ASN A 254 15.74 12.71 7.24
N GLY A 255 16.01 11.45 6.95
CA GLY A 255 15.71 10.81 5.68
C GLY A 255 14.60 9.77 5.72
N LEU A 256 13.89 9.66 4.59
CA LEU A 256 13.01 8.55 4.26
C LEU A 256 13.73 7.63 3.28
N THR A 257 14.07 6.43 3.74
CA THR A 257 14.66 5.37 2.92
C THR A 257 13.58 4.44 2.42
N PHE A 258 13.50 4.27 1.10
CA PHE A 258 12.57 3.34 0.46
C PHE A 258 13.33 2.44 -0.50
N ASN A 259 13.20 1.13 -0.31
CA ASN A 259 13.68 0.15 -1.29
C ASN A 259 12.50 -0.69 -1.77
N GLY A 260 12.16 -0.60 -3.05
CA GLY A 260 11.01 -1.31 -3.59
C GLY A 260 10.59 -0.86 -4.98
N SER A 261 9.34 -1.13 -5.33
CA SER A 261 8.74 -0.69 -6.61
C SER A 261 7.56 0.22 -6.32
N MET A 262 7.44 1.32 -7.06
CA MET A 262 6.28 2.22 -6.98
C MET A 262 5.40 2.02 -8.21
N VAL A 263 4.11 1.77 -7.99
CA VAL A 263 3.12 1.56 -9.05
C VAL A 263 1.93 2.48 -8.80
N VAL A 264 1.60 3.32 -9.78
CA VAL A 264 0.40 4.16 -9.79
C VAL A 264 -0.56 3.61 -10.83
N LEU A 265 -1.70 3.06 -10.40
CA LEU A 265 -2.70 2.51 -11.33
C LEU A 265 -3.96 3.38 -11.46
N PHE A 266 -4.27 4.22 -10.47
CA PHE A 266 -5.54 4.93 -10.43
C PHE A 266 -5.41 6.28 -9.71
N PRO A 267 -6.31 7.23 -9.98
CA PRO A 267 -6.55 8.36 -9.09
C PRO A 267 -7.11 7.86 -7.74
N SER A 268 -6.62 8.44 -6.64
CA SER A 268 -7.18 8.20 -5.29
C SER A 268 -8.63 8.72 -5.21
N GLN A 269 -9.51 7.95 -4.58
CA GLN A 269 -10.92 8.26 -4.37
C GLN A 269 -11.20 8.79 -2.95
N PHE A 270 -10.34 8.51 -1.97
CA PHE A 270 -10.52 8.94 -0.58
C PHE A 270 -9.61 10.11 -0.23
N ALA A 271 -8.30 9.91 -0.28
CA ALA A 271 -7.33 10.96 0.01
C ALA A 271 -7.17 11.86 -1.23
N THR A 272 -8.04 12.84 -1.40
CA THR A 272 -8.19 13.59 -2.66
C THR A 272 -7.52 14.97 -2.64
N ALA A 273 -6.91 15.37 -1.53
CA ALA A 273 -6.25 16.67 -1.47
C ALA A 273 -4.92 16.72 -2.25
N PRO A 274 -4.71 17.77 -3.07
CA PRO A 274 -3.45 17.97 -3.77
C PRO A 274 -2.32 18.28 -2.78
N TRP A 275 -1.08 18.09 -3.22
CA TRP A 275 0.09 18.44 -2.41
C TRP A 275 0.19 19.96 -2.17
N TRP A 276 0.02 20.75 -3.23
CA TRP A 276 0.10 22.21 -3.18
C TRP A 276 -1.13 22.83 -3.86
N PRO A 277 -2.14 23.31 -3.10
CA PRO A 277 -3.34 23.93 -3.66
C PRO A 277 -3.15 25.39 -4.10
N GLY A 278 -1.91 25.89 -4.22
CA GLY A 278 -1.63 27.27 -4.66
C GLY A 278 -1.41 28.29 -3.52
N GLY A 279 -1.17 27.84 -2.28
CA GLY A 279 -0.98 28.70 -1.09
C GLY A 279 0.28 28.37 -0.27
N SER A 280 0.62 29.20 0.72
CA SER A 280 1.97 29.28 1.32
C SER A 280 2.31 28.28 2.45
N ASN A 281 1.38 27.44 2.92
CA ASN A 281 1.65 26.55 4.05
C ASN A 281 1.61 25.07 3.64
N LEU A 282 2.79 24.49 3.47
CA LEU A 282 2.95 23.04 3.31
C LEU A 282 2.49 22.32 4.58
N SER A 283 1.77 21.20 4.42
CA SER A 283 1.36 20.34 5.54
C SER A 283 2.54 19.67 6.28
N TYR A 284 3.73 19.69 5.67
CA TYR A 284 4.93 18.97 6.11
C TYR A 284 6.22 19.68 5.60
N ALA A 285 7.38 19.35 6.16
CA ALA A 285 8.69 19.72 5.58
C ALA A 285 9.43 18.45 5.14
N PRO A 286 9.93 18.38 3.89
CA PRO A 286 10.35 17.12 3.27
C PRO A 286 11.61 16.51 3.89
N PRO A 287 11.71 15.16 3.92
CA PRO A 287 12.95 14.47 4.26
C PRO A 287 13.94 14.46 3.09
N ASP A 288 15.17 14.09 3.41
CA ASP A 288 16.08 13.50 2.43
C ASP A 288 15.47 12.18 1.91
N ARG A 289 15.24 12.09 0.60
CA ARG A 289 14.60 10.91 -0.01
C ARG A 289 15.66 9.97 -0.57
N PHE A 290 15.78 8.79 0.02
CA PHE A 290 16.64 7.72 -0.48
C PHE A 290 15.78 6.63 -1.11
N PHE A 291 15.29 6.88 -2.32
CA PHE A 291 14.42 5.95 -3.04
C PHE A 291 15.24 5.10 -4.00
N SER A 292 15.16 3.78 -3.86
CA SER A 292 15.85 2.82 -4.71
C SER A 292 14.94 1.65 -5.08
N PHE A 293 15.23 1.00 -6.20
CA PHE A 293 14.57 -0.25 -6.57
C PHE A 293 15.16 -1.41 -5.78
N ASP A 294 14.33 -2.27 -5.19
CA ASP A 294 14.78 -3.52 -4.56
C ASP A 294 14.91 -4.64 -5.62
N PRO A 295 16.13 -5.07 -5.97
CA PRO A 295 16.33 -6.11 -6.99
C PRO A 295 15.67 -7.44 -6.66
N LYS A 296 15.41 -7.73 -5.38
CA LYS A 296 14.72 -8.96 -4.97
C LYS A 296 13.31 -9.07 -5.56
N LEU A 297 12.68 -7.95 -5.90
CA LEU A 297 11.35 -7.94 -6.53
C LEU A 297 11.36 -8.47 -7.97
N LYS A 298 12.51 -8.83 -8.55
CA LYS A 298 12.56 -9.54 -9.84
C LYS A 298 12.27 -11.03 -9.69
N ASP A 299 12.75 -11.64 -8.59
CA ASP A 299 12.72 -13.08 -8.39
C ASP A 299 11.80 -13.51 -7.24
N ASN A 300 11.46 -12.58 -6.34
CA ASN A 300 10.69 -12.85 -5.13
C ASN A 300 9.56 -11.83 -4.96
N LEU A 301 8.51 -12.02 -5.77
CA LEU A 301 7.35 -11.14 -5.80
C LEU A 301 6.50 -11.27 -4.53
N PRO A 302 5.98 -10.15 -4.00
CA PRO A 302 5.04 -10.18 -2.89
C PRO A 302 3.79 -11.03 -3.20
N PRO A 303 3.14 -11.63 -2.18
CA PRO A 303 1.90 -12.37 -2.38
C PRO A 303 0.81 -11.52 -3.05
N GLY A 304 0.09 -12.08 -4.03
CA GLY A 304 -0.99 -11.37 -4.71
C GLY A 304 -0.55 -10.32 -5.75
N THR A 305 0.76 -10.23 -6.06
CA THR A 305 1.30 -9.34 -7.10
C THR A 305 0.49 -9.45 -8.41
N PRO A 306 0.07 -8.32 -9.01
CA PRO A 306 -0.59 -8.33 -10.31
C PRO A 306 0.37 -8.84 -11.39
N CYS A 307 -0.10 -9.79 -12.21
CA CYS A 307 0.67 -10.35 -13.32
C CYS A 307 -0.05 -10.07 -14.64
N ALA A 308 0.68 -9.59 -15.64
CA ALA A 308 0.22 -9.57 -17.02
C ALA A 308 0.86 -10.74 -17.77
N CYS A 309 0.03 -11.62 -18.33
CA CYS A 309 0.51 -12.75 -19.13
C CYS A 309 0.22 -12.47 -20.61
N THR A 310 1.22 -12.69 -21.47
CA THR A 310 1.02 -12.74 -22.92
C THR A 310 1.08 -14.18 -23.40
N VAL A 311 0.22 -14.56 -24.35
CA VAL A 311 0.24 -15.89 -24.95
C VAL A 311 1.13 -15.84 -26.19
N ILE A 312 2.26 -16.54 -26.13
CA ILE A 312 3.10 -16.77 -27.30
C ILE A 312 2.64 -18.10 -27.92
N ARG A 313 2.06 -18.05 -29.13
CA ARG A 313 1.79 -19.27 -29.91
C ARG A 313 3.10 -19.77 -30.50
N SER A 314 3.41 -21.04 -30.27
CA SER A 314 4.48 -21.76 -30.96
C SER A 314 3.91 -23.07 -31.52
N ALA A 315 4.51 -23.57 -32.60
CA ALA A 315 4.15 -24.85 -33.21
C ALA A 315 5.05 -25.95 -32.63
N TRP A 316 4.45 -27.02 -32.14
CA TRP A 316 5.17 -28.25 -31.81
C TRP A 316 5.24 -29.11 -33.06
N ASN A 317 6.45 -29.34 -33.58
CA ASN A 317 6.66 -30.32 -34.63
C ASN A 317 7.00 -31.67 -34.00
N ILE A 318 6.28 -32.71 -34.40
CA ILE A 318 6.70 -34.09 -34.12
C ILE A 318 7.91 -34.35 -35.00
N ALA A 319 9.07 -34.65 -34.39
CA ALA A 319 10.23 -35.10 -35.14
C ALA A 319 9.86 -36.36 -35.92
N GLN A 320 10.20 -36.40 -37.22
CA GLN A 320 9.94 -37.59 -38.01
C GLN A 320 10.78 -38.76 -37.47
N PRO A 321 10.25 -40.01 -37.50
CA PRO A 321 11.05 -41.19 -37.20
C PRO A 321 12.34 -41.15 -38.05
N ASN A 322 13.50 -41.32 -37.41
CA ASN A 322 14.83 -41.30 -38.01
C ASN A 322 15.37 -39.92 -38.49
N SER A 323 14.88 -38.78 -37.97
CA SER A 323 15.56 -37.49 -38.15
C SER A 323 16.44 -37.13 -36.95
N THR A 324 17.68 -36.70 -37.19
CA THR A 324 18.53 -36.03 -36.19
C THR A 324 18.22 -34.53 -36.17
N GLN A 325 17.87 -33.97 -35.01
CA GLN A 325 17.96 -32.52 -34.76
C GLN A 325 19.41 -32.12 -34.52
#